data_AF-A0A6L4AUH1-F1
#
_entry.id   AF-A0A6L4AUH1-F1
#
_cell.length_a   1.000
_cell.length_b   1.000
_cell.length_c   1.000
_cell.angle_alpha   90.00
_cell.angle_beta   90.00
_cell.angle_gamma   90.00
#
_symmetry.space_group_name_H-M   'P 1'
#
loop_
_entity.id
_entity.type
_entity.pdbx_description
1 polymer ?
#
loop_
_entity_poly.entity_id
_entity_poly.type
_entity_poly.pdbx_seq_one_letter_code
_entity_poly.pdbx_strand_id
1 'polypeptide(L)'
;MAGDGAPRTGRRGGDMRPGRSRAAVLTAVLGLALFASGCASSGAAKSARFRLERQISAAGLDPQAIVFPFELSDEMRSWVREKVPRTGSPLLRLQRLLNALLIEDRETPITYQRGTTLTAREVWATRRANCLSFTHLFVGLAREVDIPVYYLRVSDLQRYEKDGDLVVASEHVTAAYGPPANRKILDFSADQLMPYRSTEPLTDLGALALFYSNQGAERIRQGDHRKALELLEVAVRLDPELADGWLNRGVALRRSGRAADAEASYWRALEADPIATSPYYNLSALLASAGRQVEAEELLALADRRGNRNPFSFLALGDLSLREGRLAEAERYYRRAHRLFPEHAEPLAALGQWALAGGRIDDAQRFLRRAEKHDPLQPRVRQLDRSLRASLSANG
;
A
#
# COMPACT_ATOMS: atom_id res chain seq x y z
N MET A 1 1.41 -50.75 37.94
CA MET A 1 1.41 -51.50 39.20
C MET A 1 2.05 -50.59 40.23
N ALA A 2 1.25 -49.83 41.00
CA ALA A 2 0.74 -50.18 42.34
C ALA A 2 1.92 -50.32 43.34
N GLY A 3 1.96 -49.68 44.51
CA GLY A 3 1.04 -48.85 45.29
C GLY A 3 1.88 -48.06 46.32
N ASP A 4 1.42 -46.90 46.77
CA ASP A 4 0.64 -46.69 48.00
C ASP A 4 1.39 -46.95 49.32
N GLY A 5 1.41 -45.94 50.19
CA GLY A 5 1.98 -46.06 51.53
C GLY A 5 2.23 -44.75 52.29
N ALA A 6 1.19 -43.98 52.58
CA ALA A 6 1.10 -43.23 53.85
C ALA A 6 0.26 -44.09 54.84
N PRO A 7 -0.03 -43.72 56.11
CA PRO A 7 0.31 -42.52 56.89
C PRO A 7 0.67 -42.83 58.38
N ARG A 8 0.89 -41.80 59.24
CA ARG A 8 0.35 -41.63 60.63
C ARG A 8 1.15 -40.60 61.46
N THR A 9 0.59 -39.45 61.83
CA THR A 9 -0.23 -39.09 63.02
C THR A 9 0.53 -38.77 64.32
N GLY A 10 0.19 -37.62 64.93
CA GLY A 10 0.29 -37.34 66.38
C GLY A 10 0.40 -35.83 66.67
N ARG A 11 -0.71 -35.12 66.97
CA ARG A 11 -1.26 -34.80 68.33
C ARG A 11 -0.38 -33.83 69.12
N ARG A 12 -0.84 -32.77 69.82
CA ARG A 12 -2.10 -32.27 70.42
C ARG A 12 -1.91 -30.74 70.64
N GLY A 13 -2.92 -29.88 70.55
CA GLY A 13 -3.87 -29.48 71.63
C GLY A 13 -3.28 -28.34 72.46
N GLY A 14 -3.95 -27.23 72.81
CA GLY A 14 -5.32 -26.78 72.71
C GLY A 14 -5.46 -25.42 73.45
N ASP A 15 -6.71 -24.96 73.51
CA ASP A 15 -7.28 -23.93 74.40
C ASP A 15 -7.45 -22.46 74.00
N MET A 16 -8.54 -21.93 74.59
CA MET A 16 -9.58 -21.07 74.04
C MET A 16 -9.68 -19.70 74.76
N ARG A 17 -9.96 -18.64 73.96
CA ARG A 17 -10.92 -17.51 74.19
C ARG A 17 -10.66 -16.52 75.38
N PRO A 18 -11.43 -15.41 75.50
CA PRO A 18 -11.69 -14.31 74.54
C PRO A 18 -11.52 -12.90 75.19
N GLY A 19 -11.44 -11.82 74.39
CA GLY A 19 -11.34 -10.44 74.91
C GLY A 19 -12.01 -9.38 74.02
N ARG A 20 -12.95 -8.64 74.61
CA ARG A 20 -13.93 -7.69 74.05
C ARG A 20 -13.39 -6.44 73.31
N SER A 21 -13.99 -6.18 72.15
CA SER A 21 -14.53 -4.91 71.60
C SER A 21 -13.99 -3.55 72.08
N ARG A 22 -13.49 -2.73 71.14
CA ARG A 22 -13.78 -1.29 71.04
C ARG A 22 -13.93 -0.85 69.58
N ALA A 23 -15.05 -0.20 69.31
CA ALA A 23 -15.40 0.42 68.04
C ALA A 23 -14.48 1.61 67.74
N ALA A 24 -14.05 1.73 66.48
CA ALA A 24 -13.44 2.94 65.95
C ALA A 24 -14.33 3.51 64.85
N VAL A 25 -14.71 4.77 65.08
CA VAL A 25 -15.66 5.60 64.35
C VAL A 25 -15.11 5.95 62.96
N LEU A 26 -15.92 5.74 61.92
CA LEU A 26 -15.72 6.32 60.59
C LEU A 26 -15.80 7.84 60.68
N THR A 27 -14.77 8.54 60.23
CA THR A 27 -14.89 9.97 59.85
C THR A 27 -14.55 10.08 58.38
N ALA A 28 -15.59 10.20 57.55
CA ALA A 28 -15.46 10.46 56.12
C ALA A 28 -15.09 11.93 55.91
N VAL A 29 -13.89 12.19 55.40
CA VAL A 29 -13.52 13.49 54.85
C VAL A 29 -14.04 13.54 53.40
N LEU A 30 -15.20 14.15 53.22
CA LEU A 30 -15.67 14.59 51.91
C LEU A 30 -14.89 15.85 51.51
N GLY A 31 -13.74 15.66 50.88
CA GLY A 31 -13.07 16.70 50.12
C GLY A 31 -13.66 16.74 48.71
N LEU A 32 -14.30 17.85 48.35
CA LEU A 32 -14.75 18.14 46.98
C LEU A 32 -13.57 17.99 45.99
N ALA A 33 -13.57 16.92 45.21
CA ALA A 33 -12.81 16.87 43.96
C ALA A 33 -13.67 17.44 42.84
N LEU A 34 -13.33 18.67 42.45
CA LEU A 34 -13.88 19.42 41.33
C LEU A 34 -13.88 18.63 40.01
N PHE A 35 -14.88 18.95 39.19
CA PHE A 35 -15.03 18.61 37.78
C PHE A 35 -13.73 18.57 36.98
N ALA A 36 -13.46 17.43 36.33
CA ALA A 36 -12.56 17.35 35.17
C ALA A 36 -12.90 16.17 34.25
N SER A 37 -14.17 15.97 33.90
CA SER A 37 -14.58 14.95 32.90
C SER A 37 -14.62 15.48 31.46
N GLY A 38 -13.97 16.63 31.17
CA GLY A 38 -14.06 17.31 29.87
C GLY A 38 -12.78 17.42 29.03
N CYS A 39 -11.60 17.01 29.50
CA CYS A 39 -10.32 17.34 28.82
C CYS A 39 -9.45 16.15 28.39
N ALA A 40 -9.83 14.90 28.66
CA ALA A 40 -8.95 13.77 28.38
C ALA A 40 -8.73 13.50 26.87
N SER A 41 -9.73 13.75 26.01
CA SER A 41 -9.60 13.47 24.58
C SER A 41 -8.70 14.48 23.84
N SER A 42 -8.71 15.76 24.26
CA SER A 42 -7.89 16.79 23.62
C SER A 42 -6.40 16.63 23.97
N GLY A 43 -6.08 16.11 25.16
CA GLY A 43 -4.72 15.78 25.57
C GLY A 43 -4.11 14.62 24.79
N ALA A 44 -4.87 13.53 24.57
CA ALA A 44 -4.39 12.36 23.84
C ALA A 44 -4.09 12.67 22.36
N ALA A 45 -4.99 13.38 21.67
CA ALA A 45 -4.78 13.81 20.28
C ALA A 45 -3.60 14.78 20.13
N LYS A 46 -3.49 15.78 21.03
CA LYS A 46 -2.32 16.67 21.08
C LYS A 46 -1.03 15.90 21.33
N SER A 47 -1.05 14.89 22.20
CA SER A 47 0.11 14.04 22.47
C SER A 47 0.52 13.19 21.25
N ALA A 48 -0.44 12.69 20.47
CA ALA A 48 -0.18 11.91 19.26
C ALA A 48 0.40 12.79 18.16
N ARG A 49 -0.17 13.99 17.95
CA ARG A 49 0.36 14.99 17.03
C ARG A 49 1.79 15.38 17.38
N PHE A 50 2.06 15.71 18.64
CA PHE A 50 3.40 16.07 19.11
C PHE A 50 4.42 14.94 18.91
N ARG A 51 4.03 13.67 19.15
CA ARG A 51 4.91 12.52 18.87
C ARG A 51 5.25 12.42 17.39
N LEU A 52 4.27 12.60 16.51
CA LEU A 52 4.48 12.54 15.06
C LEU A 52 5.35 13.70 14.57
N GLU A 53 5.15 14.93 15.07
CA GLU A 53 6.01 16.09 14.75
C GLU A 53 7.47 15.84 15.16
N ARG A 54 7.71 15.24 16.33
CA ARG A 54 9.07 14.85 16.73
C ARG A 54 9.69 13.83 15.78
N GLN A 55 8.92 12.85 15.30
CA GLN A 55 9.40 11.87 14.33
C GLN A 55 9.75 12.53 12.99
N ILE A 56 8.93 13.48 12.54
CA ILE A 56 9.18 14.27 11.33
C ILE A 56 10.47 15.11 11.48
N SER A 57 10.65 15.78 12.62
CA SER A 57 11.90 16.51 12.90
C SER A 57 13.12 15.59 12.95
N ALA A 58 12.99 14.39 13.51
CA ALA A 58 14.06 13.39 13.54
C ALA A 58 14.42 12.88 12.13
N ALA A 59 13.47 12.89 11.19
CA ALA A 59 13.70 12.65 9.77
C ALA A 59 14.33 13.85 9.02
N GLY A 60 14.68 14.93 9.73
CA GLY A 60 15.29 16.13 9.15
C GLY A 60 14.32 16.96 8.30
N LEU A 61 13.03 16.92 8.63
CA LEU A 61 11.97 17.68 7.97
C LEU A 61 11.35 18.68 8.96
N ASP A 62 10.90 19.83 8.45
CA ASP A 62 10.13 20.78 9.25
C ASP A 62 8.67 20.30 9.36
N PRO A 63 8.15 19.99 10.57
CA PRO A 63 6.78 19.55 10.74
C PRO A 63 5.72 20.57 10.29
N GLN A 64 6.07 21.86 10.23
CA GLN A 64 5.14 22.89 9.75
C GLN A 64 5.01 22.90 8.22
N ALA A 65 6.02 22.40 7.51
CA ALA A 65 5.98 22.25 6.06
C ALA A 65 5.28 20.96 5.59
N ILE A 66 4.91 20.09 6.53
CA ILE A 66 4.27 18.79 6.25
C ILE A 66 2.75 18.91 6.30
N VAL A 67 2.09 18.51 5.22
CA VAL A 67 0.65 18.29 5.15
C VAL A 67 0.28 16.99 5.86
N PHE A 68 -0.64 17.06 6.82
CA PHE A 68 -1.14 15.87 7.53
C PHE A 68 -2.46 15.43 6.90
N PRO A 69 -2.48 14.32 6.14
CA PRO A 69 -3.59 14.06 5.24
C PRO A 69 -4.88 13.66 5.96
N PHE A 70 -4.83 13.26 7.23
CA PHE A 70 -5.99 12.91 8.06
C PHE A 70 -6.48 14.05 8.96
N GLU A 71 -5.97 15.26 8.78
CA GLU A 71 -6.39 16.42 9.56
C GLU A 71 -7.82 16.86 9.19
N LEU A 72 -8.62 17.22 10.19
CA LEU A 72 -10.02 17.62 10.04
C LEU A 72 -10.20 19.13 10.22
N SER A 73 -11.12 19.73 9.47
CA SER A 73 -11.63 21.07 9.73
C SER A 73 -12.58 21.09 10.94
N ASP A 74 -12.88 22.28 11.47
CA ASP A 74 -13.82 22.43 12.58
C ASP A 74 -15.25 22.00 12.21
N GLU A 75 -15.67 22.23 10.97
CA GLU A 75 -16.93 21.74 10.41
C GLU A 75 -17.01 20.21 10.48
N MET A 76 -15.97 19.52 9.98
CA MET A 76 -15.90 18.05 9.99
C MET A 76 -15.93 17.50 11.42
N ARG A 77 -15.20 18.14 12.35
CA ARG A 77 -15.21 17.76 13.77
C ARG A 77 -16.58 17.95 14.40
N SER A 78 -17.27 19.05 14.08
CA SER A 78 -18.61 19.32 14.59
C SER A 78 -19.61 18.29 14.06
N TRP A 79 -19.57 18.02 12.75
CA TRP A 79 -20.41 17.02 12.09
C TRP A 79 -20.26 15.63 12.71
N VAL A 80 -19.02 15.15 12.89
CA VAL A 80 -18.83 13.79 13.42
C VAL A 80 -19.20 13.67 14.90
N ARG A 81 -19.00 14.73 15.70
CA ARG A 81 -19.41 14.75 17.11
C ARG A 81 -20.93 14.76 17.27
N GLU A 82 -21.65 15.40 16.34
CA GLU A 82 -23.12 15.38 16.29
C GLU A 82 -23.64 13.99 15.89
N LYS A 83 -23.12 13.44 14.77
CA LYS A 83 -23.57 12.15 14.22
C LYS A 83 -23.15 10.94 15.05
N VAL A 84 -22.02 11.03 15.75
CA VAL A 84 -21.44 9.93 16.51
C VAL A 84 -21.17 10.37 17.95
N PRO A 85 -22.19 10.35 18.83
CA PRO A 85 -21.99 10.62 20.24
C PRO A 85 -20.92 9.71 20.83
N ARG A 86 -20.06 10.25 21.70
CA ARG A 86 -18.96 9.50 22.35
C ARG A 86 -19.43 8.45 23.36
N THR A 87 -20.73 8.24 23.50
CA THR A 87 -21.32 7.21 24.35
C THR A 87 -21.24 5.81 23.70
N GLY A 88 -21.27 4.76 24.52
CA GLY A 88 -21.23 3.37 24.08
C GLY A 88 -19.84 2.81 23.80
N SER A 89 -19.78 1.61 23.21
CA SER A 89 -18.52 0.94 22.86
C SER A 89 -17.89 1.54 21.60
N PRO A 90 -16.56 1.42 21.40
CA PRO A 90 -15.92 1.88 20.16
C PRO A 90 -16.49 1.20 18.90
N LEU A 91 -16.95 -0.05 19.00
CA LEU A 91 -17.61 -0.76 17.89
C LEU A 91 -18.96 -0.14 17.53
N LEU A 92 -19.76 0.27 18.52
CA LEU A 92 -21.03 0.96 18.26
C LEU A 92 -20.79 2.32 17.60
N ARG A 93 -19.77 3.06 18.05
CA ARG A 93 -19.36 4.32 17.42
C ARG A 93 -18.88 4.11 15.98
N LEU A 94 -18.12 3.06 15.72
CA LEU A 94 -17.72 2.66 14.37
C LEU A 94 -18.94 2.40 13.46
N GLN A 95 -19.92 1.64 13.95
CA GLN A 95 -21.15 1.37 13.18
C GLN A 95 -21.93 2.66 12.86
N ARG A 96 -22.07 3.56 13.85
CA ARG A 96 -22.69 4.87 13.64
C ARG A 96 -21.94 5.72 12.62
N LEU A 97 -20.61 5.77 12.72
CA LEU A 97 -19.77 6.51 11.77
C LEU A 97 -19.92 5.99 10.35
N LEU A 98 -19.85 4.67 10.16
CA LEU A 98 -20.04 4.06 8.84
C LEU A 98 -21.44 4.34 8.29
N ASN A 99 -22.48 4.26 9.13
CA ASN A 99 -23.85 4.58 8.72
C ASN A 99 -23.98 6.06 8.29
N ALA A 100 -23.45 6.98 9.10
CA ALA A 100 -23.49 8.40 8.81
C ALA A 100 -22.75 8.75 7.52
N LEU A 101 -21.54 8.19 7.33
CA LEU A 101 -20.66 8.51 6.20
C LEU A 101 -21.07 7.83 4.89
N LEU A 102 -21.62 6.61 4.94
CA LEU A 102 -21.88 5.80 3.74
C LEU A 102 -23.36 5.66 3.39
N ILE A 103 -24.27 5.87 4.35
CA ILE A 103 -25.71 5.57 4.18
C ILE A 103 -26.57 6.82 4.34
N GLU A 104 -26.32 7.67 5.33
CA GLU A 104 -27.17 8.84 5.64
C GLU A 104 -26.81 10.07 4.78
N ASP A 105 -25.54 10.30 4.46
CA ASP A 105 -25.09 11.40 3.59
C ASP A 105 -25.36 11.10 2.10
N ARG A 106 -26.65 10.91 1.77
CA ARG A 106 -27.10 10.55 0.41
C ARG A 106 -27.17 11.73 -0.55
N GLU A 107 -27.20 12.95 -0.04
CA GLU A 107 -27.27 14.15 -0.88
C GLU A 107 -25.93 14.42 -1.59
N THR A 108 -24.80 14.03 -0.97
CA THR A 108 -23.46 14.22 -1.55
C THR A 108 -22.51 13.03 -1.30
N PRO A 109 -22.79 11.85 -1.89
CA PRO A 109 -21.97 10.65 -1.67
C PRO A 109 -20.54 10.85 -2.18
N ILE A 110 -19.58 10.29 -1.46
CA ILE A 110 -18.18 10.29 -1.90
C ILE A 110 -18.04 9.30 -3.07
N THR A 111 -17.55 9.80 -4.19
CA THR A 111 -17.32 9.03 -5.41
C THR A 111 -15.88 8.52 -5.48
N TYR A 112 -15.72 7.26 -5.86
CA TYR A 112 -14.39 6.68 -6.03
C TYR A 112 -13.76 7.21 -7.32
N GLN A 113 -12.64 7.92 -7.20
CA GLN A 113 -11.86 8.42 -8.33
C GLN A 113 -10.42 7.92 -8.26
N ARG A 114 -9.99 7.16 -9.28
CA ARG A 114 -8.59 6.77 -9.45
C ARG A 114 -7.74 7.97 -9.86
N GLY A 115 -6.47 7.95 -9.48
CA GLY A 115 -5.51 8.98 -9.88
C GLY A 115 -5.02 9.79 -8.69
N THR A 116 -5.81 10.74 -8.20
CA THR A 116 -5.38 11.75 -7.23
C THR A 116 -5.55 11.33 -5.78
N THR A 117 -4.49 11.47 -5.00
CA THR A 117 -4.46 11.21 -3.55
C THR A 117 -4.65 12.51 -2.79
N LEU A 118 -5.84 12.66 -2.21
CA LEU A 118 -6.32 13.84 -1.51
C LEU A 118 -6.24 13.69 0.01
N THR A 119 -6.15 14.82 0.71
CA THR A 119 -6.34 14.92 2.15
C THR A 119 -7.81 14.75 2.55
N ALA A 120 -8.08 14.46 3.82
CA ALA A 120 -9.42 14.36 4.39
C ALA A 120 -10.28 15.61 4.13
N ARG A 121 -9.67 16.80 4.24
CA ARG A 121 -10.35 18.08 3.96
C ARG A 121 -10.71 18.24 2.48
N GLU A 122 -9.81 17.84 1.60
CA GLU A 122 -10.06 17.89 0.14
C GLU A 122 -11.12 16.87 -0.27
N VAL A 123 -11.11 15.66 0.31
CA VAL A 123 -12.18 14.68 0.09
C VAL A 123 -13.53 15.24 0.56
N TRP A 124 -13.57 15.87 1.74
CA TRP A 124 -14.79 16.50 2.25
C TRP A 124 -15.36 17.55 1.30
N ALA A 125 -14.48 18.41 0.78
CA ALA A 125 -14.87 19.50 -0.12
C ALA A 125 -15.25 18.99 -1.53
N THR A 126 -14.53 18.01 -2.06
CA THR A 126 -14.67 17.57 -3.45
C THR A 126 -15.57 16.37 -3.65
N ARG A 127 -15.85 15.63 -2.57
CA ARG A 127 -16.59 14.35 -2.56
C ARG A 127 -16.03 13.32 -3.54
N ARG A 128 -14.71 13.35 -3.71
CA ARG A 128 -13.94 12.44 -4.56
C ARG A 128 -12.81 11.84 -3.75
N ALA A 129 -12.58 10.54 -3.88
CA ALA A 129 -11.50 9.87 -3.17
C ALA A 129 -10.99 8.64 -3.91
N ASN A 130 -9.68 8.40 -3.87
CA ASN A 130 -9.13 7.05 -4.04
C ASN A 130 -9.10 6.32 -2.68
N CYS A 131 -8.60 5.08 -2.66
CA CYS A 131 -8.56 4.26 -1.44
C CYS A 131 -7.83 4.93 -0.26
N LEU A 132 -6.63 5.48 -0.49
CA LEU A 132 -5.84 6.14 0.55
C LEU A 132 -6.51 7.45 1.02
N SER A 133 -7.06 8.23 0.09
CA SER A 133 -7.77 9.49 0.40
C SER A 133 -8.99 9.25 1.29
N PHE A 134 -9.80 8.24 0.96
CA PHE A 134 -10.95 7.86 1.78
C PHE A 134 -10.48 7.39 3.15
N THR A 135 -9.41 6.59 3.20
CA THR A 135 -8.83 6.10 4.45
C THR A 135 -8.38 7.26 5.34
N HIS A 136 -7.78 8.31 4.78
CA HIS A 136 -7.41 9.51 5.53
C HIS A 136 -8.62 10.20 6.16
N LEU A 137 -9.69 10.41 5.39
CA LEU A 137 -10.94 10.97 5.89
C LEU A 137 -11.50 10.12 7.03
N PHE A 138 -11.65 8.82 6.78
CA PHE A 138 -12.22 7.89 7.73
C PHE A 138 -11.41 7.82 9.03
N VAL A 139 -10.08 7.68 8.94
CA VAL A 139 -9.19 7.63 10.11
C VAL A 139 -9.27 8.92 10.92
N GLY A 140 -9.29 10.08 10.26
CA GLY A 140 -9.44 11.37 10.93
C GLY A 140 -10.76 11.45 11.71
N LEU A 141 -11.89 11.19 11.04
CA LEU A 141 -13.23 11.22 11.65
C LEU A 141 -13.35 10.20 12.79
N ALA A 142 -12.87 8.97 12.60
CA ALA A 142 -12.96 7.90 13.59
C ALA A 142 -12.18 8.23 14.87
N ARG A 143 -10.97 8.77 14.73
CA ARG A 143 -10.13 9.16 15.88
C ARG A 143 -10.69 10.37 16.62
N GLU A 144 -11.38 11.29 15.94
CA GLU A 144 -12.06 12.42 16.57
C GLU A 144 -13.16 11.99 17.56
N VAL A 145 -13.75 10.81 17.37
CA VAL A 145 -14.76 10.23 18.26
C VAL A 145 -14.27 8.97 18.98
N ASP A 146 -12.95 8.91 19.24
CA ASP A 146 -12.29 7.89 20.07
C ASP A 146 -12.54 6.45 19.59
N ILE A 147 -12.52 6.22 18.28
CA ILE A 147 -12.54 4.88 17.69
C ILE A 147 -11.09 4.48 17.34
N PRO A 148 -10.57 3.37 17.91
CA PRO A 148 -9.20 2.93 17.68
C PRO A 148 -9.04 2.25 16.31
N VAL A 149 -8.84 3.08 15.29
CA VAL A 149 -8.50 2.64 13.93
C VAL A 149 -7.07 2.98 13.56
N TYR A 150 -6.50 2.18 12.66
CA TYR A 150 -5.17 2.37 12.11
C TYR A 150 -5.17 2.06 10.61
N TYR A 151 -4.16 2.59 9.92
CA TYR A 151 -3.92 2.29 8.52
C TYR A 151 -3.47 0.84 8.37
N LEU A 152 -3.92 0.20 7.30
CA LEU A 152 -3.56 -1.16 6.94
C LEU A 152 -3.07 -1.15 5.50
N ARG A 153 -1.81 -1.52 5.30
CA ARG A 153 -1.23 -1.76 3.98
C ARG A 153 -1.68 -3.13 3.47
N VAL A 154 -2.03 -3.22 2.19
CA VAL A 154 -2.39 -4.47 1.52
C VAL A 154 -1.33 -4.80 0.47
N SER A 155 -0.51 -5.80 0.74
CA SER A 155 0.71 -6.08 -0.03
C SER A 155 0.51 -7.13 -1.12
N ASP A 156 -0.57 -7.91 -1.09
CA ASP A 156 -0.85 -8.96 -2.08
C ASP A 156 -1.59 -8.48 -3.33
N LEU A 157 -2.00 -7.21 -3.37
CA LEU A 157 -2.61 -6.56 -4.52
C LEU A 157 -1.64 -5.56 -5.18
N GLN A 158 -0.57 -6.09 -5.76
CA GLN A 158 0.29 -5.29 -6.61
C GLN A 158 -0.36 -5.11 -7.98
N ARG A 159 -0.89 -3.91 -8.21
CA ARG A 159 -1.32 -3.46 -9.54
C ARG A 159 -0.13 -2.82 -10.21
N TYR A 160 0.28 -3.38 -11.35
CA TYR A 160 1.39 -2.85 -12.11
C TYR A 160 0.87 -1.86 -13.16
N GLU A 161 1.14 -0.57 -12.95
CA GLU A 161 0.93 0.45 -13.97
C GLU A 161 2.27 0.71 -14.68
N LYS A 162 2.29 0.46 -15.99
CA LYS A 162 3.44 0.76 -16.85
C LYS A 162 3.20 2.09 -17.56
N ASP A 163 4.07 3.06 -17.32
CA ASP A 163 4.07 4.36 -17.98
C ASP A 163 5.35 4.45 -18.83
N GLY A 164 5.20 4.19 -20.14
CA GLY A 164 6.31 4.03 -21.07
C GLY A 164 7.11 2.75 -20.80
N ASP A 165 8.39 2.88 -20.53
CA ASP A 165 9.33 1.79 -20.19
C ASP A 165 9.52 1.62 -18.67
N LEU A 166 8.74 2.34 -17.86
CA LEU A 166 8.84 2.34 -16.40
C LEU A 166 7.58 1.80 -15.76
N VAL A 167 7.75 1.03 -14.69
CA VAL A 167 6.67 0.67 -13.78
C VAL A 167 6.66 1.65 -12.63
N VAL A 168 5.53 2.33 -12.44
CA VAL A 168 5.29 3.22 -11.30
C VAL A 168 4.47 2.45 -10.27
N ALA A 169 4.77 2.60 -8.99
CA ALA A 169 4.03 1.91 -7.94
C ALA A 169 3.00 2.82 -7.27
N SER A 170 1.86 2.24 -6.96
CA SER A 170 0.80 2.83 -6.13
C SER A 170 0.14 1.69 -5.36
N GLU A 171 0.33 1.68 -4.04
CA GLU A 171 -0.20 0.62 -3.18
C GLU A 171 -1.70 0.78 -2.88
N HIS A 172 -2.31 -0.32 -2.48
CA HIS A 172 -3.64 -0.29 -1.87
C HIS A 172 -3.51 -0.17 -0.33
N VAL A 173 -4.08 0.91 0.21
CA VAL A 173 -4.14 1.17 1.65
C VAL A 173 -5.60 1.26 2.07
N THR A 174 -5.88 0.70 3.24
CA THR A 174 -7.21 0.64 3.84
C THR A 174 -7.14 0.94 5.34
N ALA A 175 -8.27 0.89 6.05
CA ALA A 175 -8.29 1.00 7.51
C ALA A 175 -8.59 -0.35 8.17
N ALA A 176 -8.16 -0.49 9.43
CA ALA A 176 -8.51 -1.61 10.28
C ALA A 176 -8.97 -1.14 11.66
N TYR A 177 -9.87 -1.92 12.25
CA TYR A 177 -10.37 -1.74 13.62
C TYR A 177 -10.10 -3.00 14.46
N GLY A 178 -9.68 -2.80 15.70
CA GLY A 178 -9.41 -3.89 16.64
C GLY A 178 -7.99 -4.45 16.57
N PRO A 179 -7.63 -5.39 17.45
CA PRO A 179 -6.26 -5.88 17.57
C PRO A 179 -5.80 -6.57 16.27
N PRO A 180 -4.52 -6.47 15.88
CA PRO A 180 -4.03 -7.04 14.61
C PRO A 180 -4.41 -8.50 14.40
N ALA A 181 -4.39 -9.34 15.44
CA ALA A 181 -4.73 -10.77 15.35
C ALA A 181 -6.20 -11.06 15.00
N ASN A 182 -7.12 -10.12 15.28
CA ASN A 182 -8.56 -10.26 15.00
C ASN A 182 -9.15 -8.93 14.51
N ARG A 183 -8.43 -8.30 13.57
CA ARG A 183 -8.79 -6.99 13.03
C ARG A 183 -9.97 -7.11 12.08
N LYS A 184 -10.86 -6.13 12.11
CA LYS A 184 -11.86 -5.90 11.07
C LYS A 184 -11.26 -4.99 10.02
N ILE A 185 -11.20 -5.44 8.78
CA ILE A 185 -10.74 -4.65 7.64
C ILE A 185 -11.92 -3.80 7.14
N LEU A 186 -11.66 -2.52 6.90
CA LEU A 186 -12.64 -1.52 6.48
C LEU A 186 -12.25 -1.00 5.11
N ASP A 187 -12.68 -1.72 4.07
CA ASP A 187 -12.33 -1.42 2.69
C ASP A 187 -13.26 -0.39 2.05
N PHE A 188 -12.66 0.60 1.39
CA PHE A 188 -13.33 1.70 0.70
C PHE A 188 -13.06 1.68 -0.81
N SER A 189 -12.51 0.59 -1.34
CA SER A 189 -12.29 0.40 -2.77
C SER A 189 -13.59 0.11 -3.51
N ALA A 190 -13.74 0.68 -4.72
CA ALA A 190 -14.89 0.40 -5.58
C ALA A 190 -14.94 -1.06 -6.07
N ASP A 191 -13.79 -1.74 -6.05
CA ASP A 191 -13.63 -3.06 -6.66
C ASP A 191 -13.86 -4.22 -5.66
N GLN A 192 -14.22 -3.93 -4.39
CA GLN A 192 -14.43 -4.91 -3.32
C GLN A 192 -13.36 -6.03 -3.31
N LEU A 193 -12.10 -5.65 -3.15
CA LEU A 193 -10.93 -6.49 -3.46
C LEU A 193 -10.66 -7.62 -2.44
N MET A 194 -11.64 -7.93 -1.60
CA MET A 194 -11.55 -8.96 -0.56
C MET A 194 -11.77 -10.38 -1.12
N PRO A 195 -11.14 -11.40 -0.49
CA PRO A 195 -10.33 -11.33 0.73
C PRO A 195 -8.84 -11.01 0.47
N TYR A 196 -8.27 -10.15 1.31
CA TYR A 196 -6.82 -9.89 1.34
C TYR A 196 -6.07 -11.02 2.04
N ARG A 197 -4.95 -11.46 1.45
CA ARG A 197 -4.09 -12.52 1.96
C ARG A 197 -2.88 -12.00 2.70
N SER A 198 -2.41 -10.78 2.38
CA SER A 198 -1.26 -10.16 3.02
C SER A 198 -1.56 -8.72 3.41
N THR A 199 -1.60 -8.45 4.72
CA THR A 199 -1.88 -7.12 5.23
C THR A 199 -1.05 -6.81 6.47
N GLU A 200 -0.61 -5.56 6.57
CA GLU A 200 0.31 -5.10 7.61
C GLU A 200 -0.18 -3.77 8.21
N PRO A 201 -0.20 -3.64 9.55
CA PRO A 201 -0.46 -2.36 10.18
C PRO A 201 0.56 -1.31 9.76
N LEU A 202 0.09 -0.12 9.44
CA LEU A 202 0.92 1.00 9.05
C LEU A 202 0.85 2.10 10.12
N THR A 203 2.01 2.66 10.45
CA THR A 203 2.09 3.81 11.38
C THR A 203 1.57 5.08 10.72
N ASP A 204 1.24 6.10 11.52
CA ASP A 204 0.84 7.40 10.96
C ASP A 204 1.97 8.04 10.13
N LEU A 205 3.23 7.80 10.50
CA LEU A 205 4.40 8.24 9.74
C LEU A 205 4.51 7.50 8.40
N GLY A 206 4.27 6.19 8.38
CA GLY A 206 4.23 5.40 7.15
C GLY A 206 3.07 5.79 6.25
N ALA A 207 1.89 6.10 6.81
CA ALA A 207 0.74 6.60 6.05
C ALA A 207 1.03 7.96 5.42
N LEU A 208 1.78 8.81 6.12
CA LEU A 208 2.24 10.09 5.61
C LEU A 208 3.28 9.89 4.49
N ALA A 209 4.26 9.00 4.67
CA ALA A 209 5.24 8.67 3.64
C ALA A 209 4.56 8.14 2.36
N LEU A 210 3.58 7.25 2.50
CA LEU A 210 2.77 6.74 1.39
C LEU A 210 1.95 7.83 0.68
N PHE A 211 1.37 8.77 1.44
CA PHE A 211 0.68 9.93 0.85
C PHE A 211 1.62 10.73 -0.07
N TYR A 212 2.83 11.05 0.39
CA TYR A 212 3.82 11.75 -0.44
C TYR A 212 4.33 10.91 -1.62
N SER A 213 4.51 9.60 -1.43
CA SER A 213 4.89 8.68 -2.51
C SER A 213 3.84 8.64 -3.63
N ASN A 214 2.56 8.53 -3.28
CA ASN A 214 1.46 8.52 -4.24
C ASN A 214 1.34 9.86 -4.99
N GLN A 215 1.42 10.99 -4.27
CA GLN A 215 1.46 12.30 -4.93
C GLN A 215 2.70 12.43 -5.85
N GLY A 216 3.84 11.87 -5.46
CA GLY A 216 5.02 11.78 -6.31
C GLY A 216 4.76 11.00 -7.60
N ALA A 217 4.16 9.82 -7.51
CA ALA A 217 3.74 9.00 -8.66
C ALA A 217 2.75 9.74 -9.58
N GLU A 218 1.83 10.52 -9.01
CA GLU A 218 0.91 11.36 -9.78
C GLU A 218 1.64 12.46 -10.55
N ARG A 219 2.61 13.14 -9.94
CA ARG A 219 3.43 14.16 -10.63
C ARG A 219 4.33 13.56 -11.71
N ILE A 220 4.83 12.34 -11.52
CA ILE A 220 5.54 11.58 -12.56
C ILE A 220 4.68 11.41 -13.81
N ARG A 221 3.42 11.01 -13.64
CA ARG A 221 2.46 10.82 -14.75
C ARG A 221 2.09 12.13 -15.43
N GLN A 222 2.08 13.24 -14.69
CA GLN A 222 1.84 14.58 -15.23
C GLN A 222 3.07 15.19 -15.94
N GLY A 223 4.23 14.52 -15.88
CA GLY A 223 5.48 15.05 -16.43
C GLY A 223 6.19 16.09 -15.54
N ASP A 224 5.66 16.40 -14.36
CA ASP A 224 6.29 17.33 -13.41
C ASP A 224 7.31 16.58 -12.53
N HIS A 225 8.43 16.20 -13.14
CA HIS A 225 9.47 15.42 -12.48
C HIS A 225 10.14 16.18 -11.34
N ARG A 226 10.23 17.52 -11.43
CA ARG A 226 10.76 18.35 -10.35
C ARG A 226 9.88 18.23 -9.11
N LYS A 227 8.56 18.44 -9.25
CA LYS A 227 7.66 18.33 -8.10
C LYS A 227 7.57 16.92 -7.57
N ALA A 228 7.62 15.91 -8.46
CA ALA A 228 7.70 14.52 -8.05
C ALA A 228 8.89 14.27 -7.11
N LEU A 229 10.09 14.73 -7.49
CA LEU A 229 11.30 14.54 -6.68
C LEU A 229 11.18 15.21 -5.31
N GLU A 230 10.66 16.43 -5.22
CA GLU A 230 10.43 17.11 -3.93
C GLU A 230 9.53 16.28 -3.00
N LEU A 231 8.42 15.75 -3.53
CA LEU A 231 7.48 14.93 -2.76
C LEU A 231 8.12 13.59 -2.36
N LEU A 232 8.85 12.96 -3.27
CA LEU A 232 9.49 11.67 -3.04
C LEU A 232 10.66 11.76 -2.06
N GLU A 233 11.38 12.89 -2.04
CA GLU A 233 12.38 13.18 -1.02
C GLU A 233 11.77 13.28 0.38
N VAL A 234 10.57 13.87 0.50
CA VAL A 234 9.82 13.85 1.76
C VAL A 234 9.42 12.43 2.12
N ALA A 235 8.86 11.66 1.17
CA ALA A 235 8.42 10.28 1.41
C ALA A 235 9.55 9.39 1.97
N VAL A 236 10.70 9.35 1.30
CA VAL A 236 11.82 8.47 1.70
C VAL A 236 12.55 8.93 2.97
N ARG A 237 12.40 10.20 3.37
CA ARG A 237 12.88 10.68 4.67
C ARG A 237 11.95 10.29 5.80
N LEU A 238 10.65 10.38 5.58
CA LEU A 238 9.63 9.99 6.55
C LEU A 238 9.67 8.48 6.82
N ASP A 239 9.84 7.68 5.76
CA ASP A 239 9.98 6.23 5.86
C ASP A 239 11.07 5.72 4.91
N PRO A 240 12.31 5.56 5.40
CA PRO A 240 13.41 5.02 4.62
C PRO A 240 13.23 3.55 4.19
N GLU A 241 12.32 2.82 4.83
CA GLU A 241 12.01 1.42 4.50
C GLU A 241 10.82 1.30 3.53
N LEU A 242 10.29 2.44 3.06
CA LEU A 242 9.25 2.46 2.03
C LEU A 242 9.85 2.23 0.64
N ALA A 243 9.97 0.96 0.24
CA ALA A 243 10.50 0.56 -1.07
C ALA A 243 9.83 1.29 -2.25
N ASP A 244 8.51 1.50 -2.19
CA ASP A 244 7.76 2.21 -3.22
C ASP A 244 8.14 3.69 -3.35
N GLY A 245 8.50 4.34 -2.24
CA GLY A 245 9.02 5.71 -2.25
C GLY A 245 10.35 5.80 -3.00
N TRP A 246 11.26 4.86 -2.73
CA TRP A 246 12.54 4.76 -3.44
C TRP A 246 12.38 4.38 -4.92
N LEU A 247 11.47 3.46 -5.22
CA LEU A 247 11.12 3.09 -6.59
C LEU A 247 10.62 4.28 -7.40
N ASN A 248 9.61 4.99 -6.87
CA ASN A 248 9.05 6.15 -7.53
C ASN A 248 10.09 7.28 -7.66
N ARG A 249 10.97 7.46 -6.66
CA ARG A 249 12.12 8.39 -6.75
C ARG A 249 13.05 8.02 -7.91
N GLY A 250 13.40 6.74 -8.04
CA GLY A 250 14.22 6.27 -9.15
C GLY A 250 13.57 6.51 -10.51
N VAL A 251 12.26 6.28 -10.63
CA VAL A 251 11.49 6.60 -11.85
C VAL A 251 11.57 8.10 -12.19
N ALA A 252 11.32 8.98 -11.22
CA ALA A 252 11.38 10.43 -11.44
C ALA A 252 12.79 10.90 -11.84
N LEU A 253 13.84 10.34 -11.23
CA LEU A 253 15.24 10.64 -11.55
C LEU A 253 15.60 10.18 -12.96
N ARG A 254 15.19 8.96 -13.34
CA ARG A 254 15.43 8.42 -14.69
C ARG A 254 14.76 9.28 -15.76
N ARG A 255 13.51 9.69 -15.54
CA ARG A 255 12.81 10.61 -16.47
C ARG A 255 13.45 12.00 -16.55
N SER A 256 14.14 12.42 -15.49
CA SER A 256 14.89 13.68 -15.44
C SER A 256 16.32 13.56 -16.00
N GLY A 257 16.69 12.43 -16.61
CA GLY A 257 18.04 12.19 -17.15
C GLY A 257 19.12 11.89 -16.10
N ARG A 258 18.76 11.72 -14.82
CA ARG A 258 19.69 11.46 -13.72
C ARG A 258 19.86 9.96 -13.47
N ALA A 259 20.44 9.26 -14.44
CA ALA A 259 20.54 7.80 -14.46
C ALA A 259 21.26 7.20 -13.24
N ALA A 260 22.42 7.75 -12.84
CA ALA A 260 23.18 7.23 -11.70
C ALA A 260 22.41 7.33 -10.37
N ASP A 261 21.73 8.45 -10.14
CA ASP A 261 20.88 8.64 -8.95
C ASP A 261 19.65 7.72 -8.98
N ALA A 262 19.12 7.44 -10.16
CA ALA A 262 18.01 6.52 -10.35
C ALA A 262 18.42 5.09 -9.98
N GLU A 263 19.58 4.64 -10.46
CA GLU A 263 20.16 3.33 -10.10
C GLU A 263 20.33 3.20 -8.59
N ALA A 264 20.94 4.20 -7.94
CA ALA A 264 21.06 4.22 -6.49
C ALA A 264 19.70 4.13 -5.78
N SER A 265 18.68 4.84 -6.27
CA SER A 265 17.33 4.77 -5.68
C SER A 265 16.69 3.39 -5.84
N TYR A 266 16.86 2.73 -7.00
CA TYR A 266 16.34 1.38 -7.19
C TYR A 266 17.04 0.35 -6.29
N TRP A 267 18.35 0.49 -6.07
CA TRP A 267 19.05 -0.33 -5.09
C TRP A 267 18.53 -0.12 -3.67
N ARG A 268 18.30 1.13 -3.26
CA ARG A 268 17.67 1.43 -1.95
C ARG A 268 16.27 0.84 -1.83
N ALA A 269 15.48 0.82 -2.90
CA ALA A 269 14.18 0.14 -2.90
C ALA A 269 14.31 -1.37 -2.66
N LEU A 270 15.31 -2.03 -3.27
CA LEU A 270 15.60 -3.45 -3.10
C LEU A 270 16.22 -3.80 -1.74
N GLU A 271 16.91 -2.86 -1.11
CA GLU A 271 17.41 -2.99 0.27
C GLU A 271 16.25 -2.92 1.27
N ALA A 272 15.36 -1.94 1.10
CA ALA A 272 14.18 -1.74 1.94
C ALA A 272 13.18 -2.91 1.84
N ASP A 273 12.95 -3.41 0.62
CA ASP A 273 12.13 -4.60 0.40
C ASP A 273 12.74 -5.49 -0.71
N PRO A 274 13.45 -6.56 -0.34
CA PRO A 274 14.03 -7.50 -1.30
C PRO A 274 12.99 -8.29 -2.13
N ILE A 275 11.73 -8.32 -1.72
CA ILE A 275 10.63 -8.97 -2.45
C ILE A 275 9.80 -7.99 -3.28
N ALA A 276 10.04 -6.67 -3.16
CA ALA A 276 9.42 -5.67 -4.02
C ALA A 276 9.76 -5.94 -5.48
N THR A 277 8.74 -6.04 -6.31
CA THR A 277 8.89 -6.68 -7.61
C THR A 277 9.24 -5.71 -8.74
N SER A 278 8.71 -4.49 -8.69
CA SER A 278 8.91 -3.42 -9.68
C SER A 278 10.33 -2.82 -9.73
N PRO A 279 11.08 -2.69 -8.63
CA PRO A 279 12.45 -2.19 -8.69
C PRO A 279 13.38 -3.05 -9.55
N TYR A 280 13.26 -4.39 -9.52
CA TYR A 280 14.05 -5.28 -10.38
C TYR A 280 13.87 -4.97 -11.86
N TYR A 281 12.63 -4.82 -12.32
CA TYR A 281 12.32 -4.50 -13.71
C TYR A 281 12.91 -3.13 -14.10
N ASN A 282 12.62 -2.09 -13.33
CA ASN A 282 13.06 -0.74 -13.67
C ASN A 282 14.58 -0.59 -13.67
N LEU A 283 15.26 -1.21 -12.69
CA LEU A 283 16.70 -1.24 -12.62
C LEU A 283 17.30 -2.05 -13.77
N SER A 284 16.76 -3.23 -14.09
CA SER A 284 17.25 -4.02 -15.23
C SER A 284 17.11 -3.26 -16.55
N ALA A 285 16.01 -2.52 -16.74
CA ALA A 285 15.79 -1.73 -17.94
C ALA A 285 16.79 -0.56 -18.03
N LEU A 286 17.11 0.06 -16.88
CA LEU A 286 18.14 1.10 -16.81
C LEU A 286 19.53 0.53 -17.13
N LEU A 287 19.90 -0.61 -16.53
CA LEU A 287 21.17 -1.31 -16.79
C LEU A 287 21.32 -1.69 -18.26
N ALA A 288 20.29 -2.28 -18.86
CA ALA A 288 20.26 -2.64 -20.28
C ALA A 288 20.44 -1.40 -21.17
N SER A 289 19.78 -0.27 -20.85
CA SER A 289 19.94 0.98 -21.60
C SER A 289 21.36 1.57 -21.50
N ALA A 290 22.09 1.24 -20.44
CA ALA A 290 23.49 1.60 -20.25
C ALA A 290 24.48 0.60 -20.87
N GLY A 291 23.99 -0.41 -21.62
CA GLY A 291 24.82 -1.46 -22.23
C GLY A 291 25.26 -2.56 -21.26
N ARG A 292 24.81 -2.53 -19.99
CA ARG A 292 25.12 -3.51 -18.94
C ARG A 292 24.16 -4.70 -19.01
N GLN A 293 24.13 -5.37 -20.16
CA GLN A 293 23.12 -6.40 -20.49
C GLN A 293 23.20 -7.62 -19.57
N VAL A 294 24.41 -8.09 -19.26
CA VAL A 294 24.63 -9.25 -18.37
C VAL A 294 24.08 -8.98 -16.97
N GLU A 295 24.37 -7.81 -16.41
CA GLU A 295 23.89 -7.42 -15.09
C GLU A 295 22.35 -7.29 -15.04
N ALA A 296 21.75 -6.78 -16.13
CA ALA A 296 20.30 -6.72 -16.25
C ALA A 296 19.64 -8.11 -16.23
N GLU A 297 20.22 -9.08 -16.94
CA GLU A 297 19.74 -10.47 -16.95
C GLU A 297 19.91 -11.14 -15.59
N GLU A 298 21.08 -11.01 -14.98
CA GLU A 298 21.38 -11.56 -13.66
C GLU A 298 20.43 -11.03 -12.59
N LEU A 299 20.10 -9.73 -12.65
CA LEU A 299 19.16 -9.08 -11.75
C LEU A 299 17.73 -9.63 -11.93
N LEU A 300 17.26 -9.78 -13.16
CA LEU A 300 15.94 -10.36 -13.43
C LEU A 300 15.88 -11.84 -13.07
N ALA A 301 16.96 -12.60 -13.29
CA ALA A 301 17.06 -13.99 -12.87
C ALA A 301 17.08 -14.12 -11.33
N LEU A 302 17.73 -13.19 -10.62
CA LEU A 302 17.66 -13.09 -9.16
C LEU A 302 16.23 -12.81 -8.70
N ALA A 303 15.53 -11.90 -9.37
CA ALA A 303 14.13 -11.61 -9.10
C ALA A 303 13.26 -12.87 -9.23
N ASP A 304 13.43 -13.64 -10.31
CA ASP A 304 12.70 -14.91 -10.51
C ASP A 304 12.99 -15.93 -9.40
N ARG A 305 14.27 -16.10 -9.01
CA ARG A 305 14.66 -16.97 -7.87
C ARG A 305 14.04 -16.55 -6.55
N ARG A 306 13.80 -15.25 -6.34
CA ARG A 306 13.12 -14.70 -5.16
C ARG A 306 11.59 -14.78 -5.22
N GLY A 307 11.04 -15.40 -6.28
CA GLY A 307 9.61 -15.56 -6.44
C GLY A 307 8.91 -14.28 -6.89
N ASN A 308 9.64 -13.33 -7.50
CA ASN A 308 9.06 -12.11 -8.07
C ASN A 308 7.92 -12.46 -9.03
N ARG A 309 6.81 -11.72 -8.93
CA ARG A 309 5.58 -11.94 -9.71
C ARG A 309 5.23 -10.78 -10.64
N ASN A 310 6.20 -9.93 -10.96
CA ASN A 310 6.01 -8.84 -11.91
C ASN A 310 6.00 -9.39 -13.35
N PRO A 311 4.87 -9.28 -14.07
CA PRO A 311 4.76 -9.77 -15.44
C PRO A 311 5.76 -9.11 -16.38
N PHE A 312 6.13 -7.85 -16.16
CA PHE A 312 7.08 -7.10 -16.99
C PHE A 312 8.52 -7.59 -16.82
N SER A 313 8.87 -8.13 -15.66
CA SER A 313 10.17 -8.82 -15.48
C SER A 313 10.26 -10.07 -16.35
N PHE A 314 9.18 -10.85 -16.43
CA PHE A 314 9.14 -12.02 -17.31
C PHE A 314 9.06 -11.63 -18.80
N LEU A 315 8.40 -10.54 -19.15
CA LEU A 315 8.45 -10.02 -20.51
C LEU A 315 9.88 -9.63 -20.90
N ALA A 316 10.60 -8.94 -20.01
CA ALA A 316 11.99 -8.56 -20.25
C ALA A 316 12.92 -9.78 -20.40
N LEU A 317 12.79 -10.78 -19.51
CA LEU A 317 13.54 -12.04 -19.64
C LEU A 317 13.20 -12.77 -20.95
N GLY A 318 11.92 -12.83 -21.32
CA GLY A 318 11.50 -13.43 -22.58
C GLY A 318 12.04 -12.70 -23.81
N ASP A 319 12.04 -11.36 -23.77
CA ASP A 319 12.59 -10.52 -24.84
C ASP A 319 14.10 -10.74 -25.01
N LEU A 320 14.81 -10.92 -23.89
CA LEU A 320 16.24 -11.22 -23.90
C LEU A 320 16.53 -12.63 -24.45
N SER A 321 15.88 -13.65 -23.91
CA SER A 321 16.00 -15.03 -24.40
C SER A 321 15.67 -15.13 -25.89
N LEU A 322 14.68 -14.37 -26.37
CA LEU A 322 14.29 -14.34 -27.78
C LEU A 322 15.39 -13.75 -28.67
N ARG A 323 16.00 -12.64 -28.26
CA ARG A 323 17.12 -12.00 -29.01
C ARG A 323 18.32 -12.93 -29.13
N GLU A 324 18.55 -13.75 -28.11
CA GLU A 324 19.67 -14.70 -28.07
C GLU A 324 19.32 -16.07 -28.67
N GLY A 325 18.17 -16.19 -29.33
CA GLY A 325 17.74 -17.41 -30.02
C GLY A 325 17.27 -18.55 -29.09
N ARG A 326 17.18 -18.32 -27.78
CA ARG A 326 16.65 -19.28 -26.79
C ARG A 326 15.12 -19.33 -26.82
N LEU A 327 14.57 -19.85 -27.93
CA LEU A 327 13.14 -19.88 -28.19
C LEU A 327 12.31 -20.59 -27.11
N ALA A 328 12.81 -21.71 -26.57
CA ALA A 328 12.09 -22.46 -25.52
C ALA A 328 12.01 -21.69 -24.20
N GLU A 329 13.06 -20.95 -23.85
CA GLU A 329 13.09 -20.13 -22.64
C GLU A 329 12.19 -18.90 -22.79
N ALA A 330 12.25 -18.23 -23.94
CA ALA A 330 11.37 -17.11 -24.26
C ALA A 330 9.88 -17.49 -24.12
N GLU A 331 9.49 -18.66 -24.64
CA GLU A 331 8.12 -19.17 -24.49
C GLU A 331 7.72 -19.31 -23.01
N ARG A 332 8.59 -19.94 -22.19
CA ARG A 332 8.31 -20.16 -20.77
C ARG A 332 8.04 -18.84 -20.05
N TYR A 333 8.85 -17.83 -20.30
CA TYR A 333 8.71 -16.52 -19.68
C TYR A 333 7.46 -15.77 -20.18
N TYR A 334 7.20 -15.72 -21.48
CA TYR A 334 6.01 -15.07 -22.02
C TYR A 334 4.71 -15.74 -21.54
N ARG A 335 4.68 -17.08 -21.45
CA ARG A 335 3.52 -17.79 -20.88
C ARG A 335 3.35 -17.50 -19.40
N ARG A 336 4.43 -17.32 -18.64
CA ARG A 336 4.34 -16.93 -17.22
C ARG A 336 3.81 -15.51 -17.06
N ALA A 337 4.29 -14.57 -17.87
CA ALA A 337 3.73 -13.21 -17.94
C ALA A 337 2.22 -13.25 -18.25
N HIS A 338 1.80 -14.04 -19.25
CA HIS A 338 0.38 -14.16 -19.60
C HIS A 338 -0.46 -14.81 -18.49
N ARG A 339 0.07 -15.78 -17.74
CA ARG A 339 -0.66 -16.35 -16.58
C ARG A 339 -0.86 -15.34 -15.46
N LEU A 340 0.10 -14.44 -15.25
CA LEU A 340 0.01 -13.40 -14.24
C LEU A 340 -0.95 -12.29 -14.69
N PHE A 341 -0.89 -11.93 -15.98
CA PHE A 341 -1.63 -10.83 -16.61
C PHE A 341 -2.44 -11.36 -17.81
N PRO A 342 -3.51 -12.16 -17.60
CA PRO A 342 -4.26 -12.80 -18.68
C PRO A 342 -5.05 -11.81 -19.54
N GLU A 343 -5.49 -10.70 -18.95
CA GLU A 343 -6.33 -9.68 -19.59
C GLU A 343 -5.51 -8.56 -20.27
N HIS A 344 -4.18 -8.63 -20.26
CA HIS A 344 -3.33 -7.63 -20.90
C HIS A 344 -2.88 -8.07 -22.29
N ALA A 345 -2.86 -7.11 -23.22
CA ALA A 345 -2.42 -7.34 -24.60
C ALA A 345 -0.92 -7.66 -24.72
N GLU A 346 -0.07 -7.08 -23.87
CA GLU A 346 1.39 -7.15 -24.02
C GLU A 346 1.95 -8.58 -23.95
N PRO A 347 1.58 -9.45 -22.98
CA PRO A 347 2.03 -10.85 -22.99
C PRO A 347 1.54 -11.67 -24.19
N LEU A 348 0.33 -11.38 -24.70
CA LEU A 348 -0.17 -12.04 -25.90
C LEU A 348 0.61 -11.58 -27.14
N ALA A 349 0.89 -10.30 -27.27
CA ALA A 349 1.74 -9.76 -28.33
C ALA A 349 3.15 -10.38 -28.26
N ALA A 350 3.69 -10.60 -27.06
CA ALA A 350 4.98 -11.26 -26.86
C ALA A 350 4.99 -12.72 -27.34
N LEU A 351 3.93 -13.48 -27.03
CA LEU A 351 3.73 -14.83 -27.57
C LEU A 351 3.58 -14.80 -29.11
N GLY A 352 2.94 -13.77 -29.66
CA GLY A 352 2.86 -13.56 -31.11
C GLY A 352 4.24 -13.36 -31.74
N GLN A 353 5.07 -12.48 -31.16
CA GLN A 353 6.44 -12.25 -31.62
C GLN A 353 7.31 -13.51 -31.54
N TRP A 354 7.21 -14.25 -30.44
CA TRP A 354 7.87 -15.54 -30.28
C TRP A 354 7.46 -16.55 -31.36
N ALA A 355 6.16 -16.63 -31.69
CA ALA A 355 5.67 -17.52 -32.71
C ALA A 355 6.21 -17.15 -34.11
N LEU A 356 6.32 -15.86 -34.43
CA LEU A 356 6.96 -15.39 -35.66
C LEU A 356 8.43 -15.80 -35.73
N ALA A 357 9.18 -15.60 -34.66
CA ALA A 357 10.59 -15.98 -34.59
C ALA A 357 10.81 -17.50 -34.78
N GLY A 358 9.83 -18.31 -34.38
CA GLY A 358 9.81 -19.75 -34.61
C GLY A 358 9.14 -20.19 -35.93
N GLY A 359 8.83 -19.27 -36.85
CA GLY A 359 8.22 -19.57 -38.15
C GLY A 359 6.75 -20.01 -38.11
N ARG A 360 6.06 -19.91 -36.96
CA ARG A 360 4.66 -20.33 -36.78
C ARG A 360 3.72 -19.16 -37.00
N ILE A 361 3.52 -18.81 -38.26
CA ILE A 361 2.73 -17.63 -38.67
C ILE A 361 1.28 -17.71 -38.20
N ASP A 362 0.64 -18.88 -38.30
CA ASP A 362 -0.75 -19.06 -37.85
C ASP A 362 -0.91 -18.87 -36.34
N ASP A 363 0.06 -19.33 -35.54
CA ASP A 363 0.08 -19.14 -34.10
C ASP A 363 0.24 -17.65 -33.77
N ALA A 364 1.17 -16.98 -34.45
CA ALA A 364 1.42 -15.56 -34.27
C ALA A 364 0.16 -14.73 -34.53
N GLN A 365 -0.54 -15.01 -35.64
CA GLN A 365 -1.81 -14.40 -35.98
C GLN A 365 -2.89 -14.61 -34.91
N ARG A 366 -3.00 -15.84 -34.37
CA ARG A 366 -3.98 -16.12 -33.30
C ARG A 366 -3.68 -15.33 -32.03
N PHE A 367 -2.41 -15.26 -31.62
CA PHE A 367 -2.02 -14.48 -30.43
C PHE A 367 -2.23 -12.98 -30.65
N LEU A 368 -1.84 -12.45 -31.81
CA LEU A 368 -1.98 -11.03 -32.12
C LEU A 368 -3.44 -10.59 -32.17
N ARG A 369 -4.33 -11.37 -32.82
CA ARG A 369 -5.78 -11.08 -32.82
C ARG A 369 -6.37 -11.05 -31.42
N ARG A 370 -5.88 -11.88 -30.50
CA ARG A 370 -6.30 -11.83 -29.10
C ARG A 370 -5.76 -10.59 -28.41
N ALA A 371 -4.49 -10.25 -28.62
CA ALA A 371 -3.86 -9.05 -28.06
C ALA A 371 -4.60 -7.77 -28.51
N GLU A 372 -4.96 -7.66 -29.78
CA GLU A 372 -5.72 -6.53 -30.34
C GLU A 372 -7.10 -6.36 -29.71
N LYS A 373 -7.77 -7.46 -29.33
CA LYS A 373 -9.05 -7.39 -28.60
C LYS A 373 -8.92 -6.78 -27.21
N HIS A 374 -7.76 -6.99 -26.56
CA HIS A 374 -7.50 -6.40 -25.24
C HIS A 374 -7.07 -4.94 -25.36
N ASP A 375 -6.12 -4.64 -26.24
CA ASP A 375 -5.66 -3.26 -26.49
C ASP A 375 -5.03 -3.15 -27.89
N PRO A 376 -5.74 -2.57 -28.87
CA PRO A 376 -5.23 -2.38 -30.22
C PRO A 376 -4.20 -1.23 -30.33
N LEU A 377 -4.12 -0.36 -29.32
CA LEU A 377 -3.18 0.76 -29.29
C LEU A 377 -1.84 0.39 -28.64
N GLN A 378 -1.76 -0.79 -28.03
CA GLN A 378 -0.55 -1.29 -27.38
C GLN A 378 0.64 -1.28 -28.38
N PRO A 379 1.81 -0.70 -28.02
CA PRO A 379 2.91 -0.48 -28.96
C PRO A 379 3.43 -1.73 -29.69
N ARG A 380 3.62 -2.84 -28.95
CA ARG A 380 4.08 -4.14 -29.46
C ARG A 380 3.03 -4.76 -30.39
N VAL A 381 1.74 -4.63 -30.08
CA VAL A 381 0.64 -5.06 -30.96
C VAL A 381 0.73 -4.34 -32.30
N ARG A 382 0.75 -3.00 -32.29
CA ARG A 382 0.85 -2.19 -33.51
C ARG A 382 2.12 -2.44 -34.32
N GLN A 383 3.23 -2.73 -33.64
CA GLN A 383 4.48 -3.08 -34.32
C GLN A 383 4.34 -4.41 -35.06
N LEU A 384 3.83 -5.45 -34.40
CA LEU A 384 3.70 -6.79 -34.98
C LEU A 384 2.67 -6.85 -36.10
N ASP A 385 1.54 -6.15 -35.97
CA ASP A 385 0.51 -6.08 -37.03
C ASP A 385 1.10 -5.49 -38.33
N ARG A 386 1.87 -4.38 -38.22
CA ARG A 386 2.56 -3.79 -39.37
C ARG A 386 3.56 -4.76 -40.01
N SER A 387 4.40 -5.41 -39.20
CA SER A 387 5.38 -6.37 -39.70
C SER A 387 4.72 -7.57 -40.40
N LEU A 388 3.64 -8.08 -39.83
CA LEU A 388 2.93 -9.23 -40.38
C LEU A 388 2.25 -8.91 -41.71
N ARG A 389 1.58 -7.76 -41.81
CA ARG A 389 0.96 -7.30 -43.07
C ARG A 389 1.99 -7.15 -44.18
N ALA A 390 3.15 -6.56 -43.87
CA ALA A 390 4.24 -6.41 -44.82
C ALA A 390 4.75 -7.77 -45.34
N SER A 391 4.95 -8.74 -44.43
CA SER A 391 5.40 -10.09 -44.79
C SER A 391 4.38 -10.86 -45.64
N LEU A 392 3.08 -10.69 -45.38
CA LEU A 392 2.02 -11.34 -46.16
C LEU A 392 1.87 -10.71 -47.56
N SER A 393 2.04 -9.39 -47.68
CA SER A 393 2.01 -8.70 -48.98
C SER A 393 3.24 -8.94 -49.85
N ALA A 394 4.37 -9.36 -49.27
CA ALA A 394 5.58 -9.69 -50.01
C ALA A 394 5.60 -11.12 -50.55
N ASN A 395 4.73 -12.00 -50.02
CA ASN A 395 4.67 -13.43 -50.34
C ASN A 395 3.42 -13.83 -51.14
N GLY A 396 2.55 -12.88 -51.49
CA GLY A 396 1.37 -13.08 -52.35
C GLY A 396 1.47 -12.20 -53.58
#